data_AF-A0A354YEY8-F1
#
_entry.id   AF-A0A354YEY8-F1
#
_cell.length_a   1.000
_cell.length_b   1.000
_cell.length_c   1.000
_cell.angle_alpha   90.00
_cell.angle_beta   90.00
_cell.angle_gamma   90.00
#
_symmetry.space_group_name_H-M   'P 1'
#
loop_
_entity.id
_entity.type
_entity.pdbx_description
1 polymer ?
#
loop_
_entity_poly.entity_id
_entity_poly.type
_entity_poly.pdbx_seq_one_letter_code
_entity_poly.pdbx_strand_id
1 'polypeptide(L)'
;VRKLLALNNGAPPDTPRVEVILLSRNSADTGLRIFNSIQHYGLGIVRATFTSGEATWPYVKPFGTDLFLSANPDSVRRALSHGIAAAHILPRSPGEQAAAAEAIVDKDDSRLSTQLRIAFDGDAVIFGDESERISREQGVEAFGRHEQERAREPLSGGPFRNFLSALHALQAAFPAGEASPIRTALVTAR
;
A
#
# COMPACT_ATOMS: atom_id res chain seq x y z
N VAL A 1 2.80 -9.83 0.08
CA VAL A 1 1.39 -10.28 0.21
C VAL A 1 1.14 -11.18 1.42
N ARG A 2 1.95 -12.21 1.71
CA ARG A 2 1.75 -13.11 2.87
C ARG A 2 1.54 -12.39 4.21
N LYS A 3 2.39 -11.39 4.52
CA LYS A 3 2.27 -10.55 5.73
C LYS A 3 0.91 -9.86 5.86
N LEU A 4 0.30 -9.42 4.76
CA LEU A 4 -1.02 -8.79 4.76
C LEU A 4 -2.12 -9.83 5.02
N LEU A 5 -2.06 -10.97 4.34
CA LEU A 5 -3.05 -12.05 4.50
C LEU A 5 -2.99 -12.68 5.91
N ALA A 6 -1.82 -12.73 6.54
CA ALA A 6 -1.64 -13.22 7.90
C ALA A 6 -2.38 -12.37 8.95
N LEU A 7 -2.74 -11.12 8.64
CA LEU A 7 -3.55 -10.27 9.52
C LEU A 7 -5.00 -10.76 9.64
N ASN A 8 -5.43 -11.68 8.78
CA ASN A 8 -6.73 -12.34 8.89
C ASN A 8 -6.72 -13.53 9.86
N ASN A 9 -5.56 -13.92 10.41
CA ASN A 9 -5.51 -15.01 11.38
C ASN A 9 -6.34 -14.66 12.62
N GLY A 10 -7.30 -15.52 12.96
CA GLY A 10 -8.25 -15.29 14.06
C GLY A 10 -9.42 -14.36 13.72
N ALA A 11 -9.54 -13.89 12.47
CA ALA A 11 -10.76 -13.25 11.99
C ALA A 11 -11.79 -14.29 11.51
N PRO A 12 -13.10 -14.00 11.59
CA PRO A 12 -14.13 -14.85 10.98
C PRO A 12 -13.89 -15.00 9.47
N PRO A 13 -14.12 -16.19 8.88
CA PRO A 13 -13.91 -16.43 7.45
C PRO A 13 -14.68 -15.46 6.54
N ASP A 14 -15.89 -15.08 6.94
CA ASP A 14 -16.78 -14.22 6.15
C ASP A 14 -16.52 -12.71 6.38
N THR A 15 -15.61 -12.36 7.29
CA THR A 15 -15.30 -10.97 7.61
C THR A 15 -13.78 -10.81 7.81
N PRO A 16 -12.99 -10.96 6.72
CA PRO A 16 -11.55 -10.75 6.80
C PRO A 16 -11.26 -9.28 7.14
N ARG A 17 -10.19 -9.06 7.90
CA ARG A 17 -9.73 -7.70 8.25
C ARG A 17 -9.04 -7.01 7.08
N VAL A 18 -8.39 -7.81 6.23
CA VAL A 18 -7.64 -7.37 5.06
C VAL A 18 -8.06 -8.20 3.87
N GLU A 19 -8.39 -7.55 2.78
CA GLU A 19 -8.67 -8.22 1.53
C GLU A 19 -7.64 -7.82 0.47
N VAL A 20 -7.16 -8.82 -0.27
CA VAL A 20 -6.24 -8.61 -1.40
C VAL A 20 -6.98 -9.00 -2.66
N ILE A 21 -7.12 -8.05 -3.58
CA ILE A 21 -7.77 -8.23 -4.87
C ILE A 21 -6.71 -8.16 -5.95
N LEU A 22 -6.69 -9.15 -6.84
CA LEU A 22 -5.79 -9.14 -7.98
C LEU A 22 -6.44 -8.39 -9.15
N LEU A 23 -5.74 -7.41 -9.72
CA LEU A 23 -6.13 -6.77 -10.97
C LEU A 23 -5.09 -7.05 -12.04
N SER A 24 -5.49 -7.69 -13.14
CA SER A 24 -4.59 -8.10 -14.22
C SER A 24 -5.06 -7.58 -15.57
N ARG A 25 -4.10 -7.13 -16.37
CA ARG A 25 -4.34 -6.82 -17.80
C ARG A 25 -4.37 -8.06 -18.67
N ASN A 26 -4.05 -9.23 -18.15
CA ASN A 26 -4.16 -10.46 -18.91
C ASN A 26 -5.63 -10.82 -19.11
N SER A 27 -5.93 -11.67 -20.10
CA SER A 27 -7.25 -12.26 -20.24
C SER A 27 -7.52 -13.27 -19.12
N ALA A 28 -8.79 -13.57 -18.86
CA ALA A 28 -9.16 -14.61 -17.91
C ALA A 28 -8.60 -15.99 -18.33
N ASP A 29 -8.60 -16.29 -19.64
CA ASP A 29 -8.06 -17.54 -20.20
C ASP A 29 -6.57 -17.72 -19.92
N THR A 30 -5.80 -16.64 -20.04
CA THR A 30 -4.35 -16.64 -19.72
C THR A 30 -4.09 -16.46 -18.22
N GLY A 31 -5.10 -16.02 -17.48
CA GLY A 31 -5.10 -15.76 -16.04
C GLY A 31 -5.09 -17.00 -15.16
N LEU A 32 -5.39 -18.19 -15.70
CA LEU A 32 -5.37 -19.46 -14.96
C LEU A 32 -4.05 -19.72 -14.23
N ARG A 33 -2.92 -19.31 -14.80
CA ARG A 33 -1.62 -19.44 -14.13
C ARG A 33 -1.57 -18.71 -12.80
N ILE A 34 -2.25 -17.56 -12.69
CA ILE A 34 -2.27 -16.79 -11.45
C ILE A 34 -3.08 -17.52 -10.39
N PHE A 35 -4.23 -18.10 -10.75
CA PHE A 35 -5.01 -18.93 -9.83
C PHE A 35 -4.24 -20.17 -9.38
N ASN A 36 -3.52 -20.83 -10.31
CA ASN A 36 -2.64 -21.93 -9.96
C ASN A 36 -1.56 -21.50 -8.97
N SER A 37 -0.97 -20.31 -9.13
CA SER A 37 -0.02 -19.77 -8.15
C SER A 37 -0.69 -19.46 -6.81
N ILE A 38 -1.88 -18.85 -6.80
CA ILE A 38 -2.65 -18.57 -5.59
C ILE A 38 -2.91 -19.87 -4.81
N GLN A 39 -3.37 -20.92 -5.49
CA GLN A 39 -3.62 -22.23 -4.90
C GLN A 39 -2.32 -22.91 -4.44
N HIS A 40 -1.30 -22.97 -5.30
CA HIS A 40 -0.01 -23.59 -5.00
C HIS A 40 0.64 -22.98 -3.74
N TYR A 41 0.53 -21.67 -3.56
CA TYR A 41 1.09 -20.96 -2.41
C TYR A 41 0.14 -20.81 -1.22
N GLY A 42 -1.09 -21.33 -1.31
CA GLY A 42 -2.12 -21.26 -0.26
C GLY A 42 -2.53 -19.83 0.09
N LEU A 43 -2.61 -18.94 -0.90
CA LEU A 43 -2.97 -17.54 -0.68
C LEU A 43 -4.49 -17.40 -0.62
N GLY A 44 -5.02 -16.79 0.44
CA GLY A 44 -6.45 -16.48 0.60
C GLY A 44 -6.96 -15.34 -0.30
N ILE A 45 -6.57 -15.33 -1.57
CA ILE A 45 -6.98 -14.34 -2.58
C ILE A 45 -8.14 -14.93 -3.36
N VAL A 46 -9.36 -14.44 -3.09
CA VAL A 46 -10.59 -14.98 -3.68
C VAL A 46 -11.17 -14.12 -4.79
N ARG A 47 -10.70 -12.86 -4.92
CA ARG A 47 -11.14 -11.93 -5.97
C ARG A 47 -10.02 -11.59 -6.93
N ALA A 48 -10.33 -11.70 -8.22
CA ALA A 48 -9.46 -11.27 -9.31
C ALA A 48 -10.29 -10.64 -10.44
N THR A 49 -9.77 -9.59 -11.06
CA THR A 49 -10.34 -8.96 -12.26
C THR A 49 -9.34 -9.04 -13.40
N PHE A 50 -9.82 -9.45 -14.57
CA PHE A 50 -9.03 -9.57 -15.80
C PHE A 50 -9.59 -8.62 -16.84
N THR A 51 -8.77 -7.69 -17.31
CA THR A 51 -9.21 -6.60 -18.19
C THR A 51 -8.82 -6.81 -19.65
N SER A 52 -8.19 -7.94 -19.99
CA SER A 52 -7.85 -8.31 -21.38
C SER A 52 -7.15 -7.21 -22.20
N GLY A 53 -6.23 -6.49 -21.56
CA GLY A 53 -5.42 -5.43 -22.15
C GLY A 53 -5.78 -4.04 -21.61
N GLU A 54 -7.01 -3.86 -21.14
CA GLU A 54 -7.50 -2.56 -20.66
C GLU A 54 -6.88 -2.14 -19.33
N ALA A 55 -6.99 -0.85 -19.01
CA ALA A 55 -6.48 -0.32 -17.76
C ALA A 55 -7.16 -0.95 -16.53
N THR A 56 -6.38 -1.23 -15.48
CA THR A 56 -6.89 -1.84 -14.24
C THR A 56 -7.35 -0.82 -13.21
N TRP A 57 -6.78 0.39 -13.21
CA TRP A 57 -7.09 1.43 -12.25
C TRP A 57 -8.59 1.82 -12.16
N PRO A 58 -9.41 1.78 -13.24
CA PRO A 58 -10.84 2.13 -13.13
C PRO A 58 -11.63 1.23 -12.19
N TYR A 59 -11.16 0.00 -11.97
CA TYR A 59 -11.81 -0.99 -11.10
C TYR A 59 -11.46 -0.81 -9.62
N VAL A 60 -10.42 -0.04 -9.30
CA VAL A 60 -9.90 0.11 -7.94
C VAL A 60 -10.92 0.81 -7.02
N LYS A 61 -11.53 1.90 -7.49
CA LYS A 61 -12.50 2.67 -6.69
C LYS A 61 -13.81 1.89 -6.41
N PRO A 62 -14.44 1.20 -7.40
CA PRO A 62 -15.58 0.32 -7.15
C PRO A 62 -15.32 -0.77 -6.10
N PHE A 63 -14.08 -1.24 -5.96
CA PHE A 63 -13.72 -2.22 -4.95
C PHE A 63 -13.53 -1.64 -3.54
N GLY A 64 -13.67 -0.32 -3.35
CA GLY A 64 -13.42 0.32 -2.06
C GLY A 64 -11.97 0.17 -1.59
N THR A 65 -11.02 0.07 -2.53
CA THR A 65 -9.62 -0.22 -2.22
C THR A 65 -8.95 0.95 -1.51
N ASP A 66 -8.36 0.70 -0.34
CA ASP A 66 -7.60 1.71 0.41
C ASP A 66 -6.21 1.95 -0.18
N LEU A 67 -5.57 0.93 -0.81
CA LEU A 67 -4.23 1.05 -1.39
C LEU A 67 -4.10 0.22 -2.68
N PHE A 68 -3.72 0.87 -3.77
CA PHE A 68 -3.43 0.23 -5.05
C PHE A 68 -1.94 0.06 -5.29
N LEU A 69 -1.49 -1.17 -5.53
CA LEU A 69 -0.09 -1.49 -5.78
C LEU A 69 0.07 -2.03 -7.20
N SER A 70 1.00 -1.46 -7.96
CA SER A 70 1.23 -1.85 -9.35
C SER A 70 2.72 -1.78 -9.68
N ALA A 71 3.22 -2.75 -10.46
CA ALA A 71 4.55 -2.68 -11.09
C ALA A 71 4.57 -1.82 -12.37
N ASN A 72 3.40 -1.40 -12.86
CA ASN A 72 3.29 -0.44 -13.95
C ASN A 72 3.18 0.99 -13.36
N PRO A 73 4.19 1.86 -13.57
CA PRO A 73 4.17 3.23 -13.06
C PRO A 73 3.08 4.10 -13.68
N ASP A 74 2.64 3.84 -14.91
CA ASP A 74 1.53 4.57 -15.54
C ASP A 74 0.21 4.31 -14.82
N SER A 75 -0.03 3.07 -14.41
CA SER A 75 -1.21 2.72 -13.63
C SER A 75 -1.20 3.43 -12.28
N VAL A 76 -0.04 3.56 -11.64
CA VAL A 76 0.12 4.28 -10.37
C VAL A 76 -0.18 5.77 -10.55
N ARG A 77 0.43 6.41 -11.56
CA ARG A 77 0.20 7.83 -11.86
C ARG A 77 -1.27 8.13 -12.13
N ARG A 78 -1.94 7.28 -12.94
CA ARG A 78 -3.38 7.42 -13.23
C ARG A 78 -4.24 7.21 -11.99
N ALA A 79 -3.91 6.25 -11.13
CA ALA A 79 -4.65 6.06 -9.88
C ALA A 79 -4.53 7.28 -8.95
N LEU A 80 -3.31 7.79 -8.77
CA LEU A 80 -3.05 8.99 -7.96
C LEU A 80 -3.81 10.22 -8.49
N SER A 81 -3.81 10.44 -9.81
CA SER A 81 -4.53 11.56 -10.42
C SER A 81 -6.05 11.47 -10.26
N HIS A 82 -6.59 10.31 -9.87
CA HIS A 82 -8.00 10.08 -9.57
C HIS A 82 -8.28 9.96 -8.06
N GLY A 83 -7.35 10.39 -7.22
CA GLY A 83 -7.51 10.43 -5.76
C GLY A 83 -7.44 9.06 -5.09
N ILE A 84 -6.84 8.07 -5.76
CA ILE A 84 -6.63 6.72 -5.21
C ILE A 84 -5.21 6.67 -4.65
N ALA A 85 -5.05 6.27 -3.38
CA ALA A 85 -3.75 5.96 -2.82
C ALA A 85 -3.10 4.83 -3.63
N ALA A 86 -1.98 5.12 -4.28
CA ALA A 86 -1.30 4.13 -5.11
C ALA A 86 0.21 4.23 -5.02
N ALA A 87 0.88 3.07 -5.05
CA ALA A 87 2.34 2.98 -5.00
C ALA A 87 2.90 2.00 -6.02
N HIS A 88 4.12 2.32 -6.47
CA HIS A 88 4.88 1.49 -7.39
C HIS A 88 5.53 0.33 -6.63
N ILE A 89 5.29 -0.90 -7.10
CA ILE A 89 6.01 -2.08 -6.61
C ILE A 89 7.38 -2.10 -7.29
N LEU A 90 8.44 -1.94 -6.50
CA LEU A 90 9.80 -2.12 -6.99
C LEU A 90 10.08 -3.62 -7.14
N PRO A 91 10.36 -4.12 -8.37
CA PRO A 91 10.75 -5.50 -8.56
C PRO A 91 12.09 -5.73 -7.89
N ARG A 92 12.19 -6.81 -7.13
CA ARG A 92 13.47 -7.29 -6.59
C ARG A 92 14.23 -8.02 -7.69
N SER A 93 15.56 -7.99 -7.65
CA SER A 93 16.36 -8.86 -8.51
C SER A 93 16.07 -10.34 -8.20
N PRO A 94 16.27 -11.28 -9.14
CA PRO A 94 16.03 -12.71 -8.91
C PRO A 94 16.77 -13.25 -7.67
N GLY A 95 18.00 -12.79 -7.40
CA GLY A 95 18.77 -13.17 -6.22
C GLY A 95 18.16 -12.66 -4.92
N GLU A 96 17.66 -11.42 -4.90
CA GLU A 96 16.95 -10.86 -3.73
C GLU A 96 15.56 -11.48 -3.53
N GLN A 97 14.90 -11.93 -4.61
CA GLN A 97 13.64 -12.67 -4.50
C GLN A 97 13.86 -14.04 -3.89
N ALA A 98 14.89 -14.77 -4.32
CA ALA A 98 15.27 -16.07 -3.77
C ALA A 98 15.65 -15.94 -2.29
N ALA A 99 16.54 -15.02 -1.95
CA ALA A 99 16.94 -14.77 -0.56
C ALA A 99 15.75 -14.36 0.34
N ALA A 100 14.83 -13.56 -0.18
CA ALA A 100 13.63 -13.18 0.56
C ALA A 100 12.61 -14.31 0.70
N ALA A 101 12.52 -15.21 -0.28
CA ALA A 101 11.68 -16.40 -0.19
C ALA A 101 12.28 -17.40 0.81
N GLU A 102 13.60 -17.61 0.77
CA GLU A 102 14.33 -18.43 1.73
C GLU A 102 14.20 -17.89 3.15
N ALA A 103 14.34 -16.58 3.37
CA ALA A 103 14.11 -15.95 4.68
C ALA A 103 12.66 -16.03 5.20
N ILE A 104 11.70 -16.42 4.36
CA ILE A 104 10.30 -16.72 4.75
C ILE A 104 10.11 -18.22 5.01
N VAL A 105 10.93 -19.09 4.39
CA VAL A 105 10.87 -20.56 4.51
C VAL A 105 11.73 -21.06 5.66
N ASP A 106 12.86 -20.41 5.94
CA ASP A 106 13.57 -20.56 7.20
C ASP A 106 12.59 -20.18 8.31
N LYS A 107 12.28 -21.14 9.18
CA LYS A 107 11.45 -20.97 10.37
C LYS A 107 12.13 -20.10 11.42
N ASP A 108 12.91 -19.11 11.01
CA ASP A 108 13.26 -18.02 11.87
C ASP A 108 11.99 -17.20 12.03
N ASP A 109 11.20 -17.56 13.06
CA ASP A 109 10.02 -16.86 13.55
C ASP A 109 10.41 -15.50 14.17
N SER A 110 11.51 -14.92 13.66
CA SER A 110 11.96 -13.60 13.99
C SER A 110 10.83 -12.64 13.66
N ARG A 111 10.56 -11.74 14.61
CA ARG A 111 9.52 -10.71 14.50
C ARG A 111 9.63 -9.89 13.21
N LEU A 112 10.79 -9.84 12.57
CA LEU A 112 11.05 -9.16 11.30
C LEU A 112 10.45 -9.89 10.08
N SER A 113 10.47 -11.23 10.08
CA SER A 113 9.99 -12.05 8.97
C SER A 113 8.46 -12.07 8.89
N THR A 114 7.76 -11.87 10.02
CA THR A 114 6.28 -11.93 10.11
C THR A 114 5.59 -10.57 10.23
N GLN A 115 6.20 -9.56 10.86
CA GLN A 115 5.57 -8.24 11.06
C GLN A 115 5.47 -7.43 9.76
N LEU A 116 4.30 -6.82 9.51
CA LEU A 116 4.10 -5.81 8.46
C LEU A 116 4.67 -4.48 8.93
N ARG A 117 5.56 -3.87 8.14
CA ARG A 117 6.19 -2.59 8.45
C ARG A 117 5.91 -1.61 7.33
N ILE A 118 5.35 -0.45 7.67
CA ILE A 118 5.00 0.60 6.72
C ILE A 118 5.60 1.90 7.23
N ALA A 119 6.41 2.55 6.40
CA ALA A 119 6.89 3.91 6.64
C ALA A 119 6.15 4.86 5.70
N PHE A 120 5.61 5.94 6.26
CA PHE A 120 4.96 7.01 5.51
C PHE A 120 5.89 8.21 5.44
N ASP A 121 6.04 8.75 4.24
CA ASP A 121 6.52 10.11 4.08
C ASP A 121 5.36 11.06 4.37
N GLY A 122 5.45 11.81 5.46
CA GLY A 122 4.41 12.74 5.87
C GLY A 122 4.16 13.81 4.82
N ASP A 123 5.25 14.38 4.31
CA ASP A 123 5.24 15.60 3.50
C ASP A 123 4.80 15.34 2.06
N ALA A 124 5.09 14.16 1.52
CA ALA A 124 4.75 13.82 0.15
C ALA A 124 3.47 12.98 -0.01
N VAL A 125 3.01 12.31 1.07
CA VAL A 125 2.02 11.23 0.94
C VAL A 125 0.81 11.40 1.86
N ILE A 126 1.01 11.84 3.11
CA ILE A 126 -0.06 12.01 4.11
C ILE A 126 -0.67 13.41 4.07
N PHE A 127 0.16 14.42 3.90
CA PHE A 127 -0.26 15.81 3.75
C PHE A 127 -0.30 16.20 2.26
N GLY A 128 -1.05 17.25 1.94
CA GLY A 128 -1.11 17.78 0.59
C GLY A 128 0.23 18.36 0.14
N ASP A 129 0.48 18.29 -1.17
CA ASP A 129 1.73 18.72 -1.81
C ASP A 129 1.83 20.25 -2.03
N GLU A 130 0.92 21.03 -1.42
CA GLU A 130 0.77 22.47 -1.64
C GLU A 130 2.07 23.23 -1.33
N SER A 131 2.69 22.99 -0.17
CA SER A 131 3.96 23.62 0.20
C SER A 131 5.12 23.13 -0.68
N GLU A 132 5.13 21.85 -1.10
CA GLU A 132 6.18 21.29 -1.97
C GLU A 132 6.13 21.91 -3.37
N ARG A 133 4.93 22.13 -3.91
CA ARG A 133 4.72 22.85 -5.16
C ARG A 133 5.27 24.26 -5.12
N ILE A 134 4.98 25.02 -4.04
CA ILE A 134 5.51 26.37 -3.85
C ILE A 134 7.04 26.36 -3.80
N SER A 135 7.64 25.40 -3.10
CA SER A 135 9.10 25.25 -3.07
C SER A 135 9.70 24.99 -4.46
N ARG A 136 9.10 24.08 -5.24
CA ARG A 136 9.57 23.74 -6.59
C ARG A 136 9.38 24.88 -7.60
N GLU A 137 8.29 25.62 -7.50
CA GLU A 137 7.93 26.67 -8.46
C GLU A 137 8.52 28.05 -8.10
N GLN A 138 8.60 28.36 -6.81
CA GLN A 138 8.90 29.71 -6.31
C GLN A 138 10.11 29.77 -5.36
N GLY A 139 10.73 28.62 -5.07
CA GLY A 139 11.95 28.52 -4.28
C GLY A 139 11.72 28.45 -2.77
N VAL A 140 12.82 28.19 -2.05
CA VAL A 140 12.82 27.88 -0.60
C VAL A 140 12.37 29.06 0.26
N GLU A 141 12.64 30.31 -0.14
CA GLU A 141 12.16 31.47 0.60
C GLU A 141 10.63 31.60 0.56
N ALA A 142 10.02 31.31 -0.59
CA ALA A 142 8.56 31.32 -0.74
C ALA A 142 7.91 30.22 0.08
N PHE A 143 8.54 29.03 0.15
CA PHE A 143 8.14 27.95 1.04
C PHE A 143 8.13 28.38 2.51
N GLY A 144 9.21 29.02 2.98
CA GLY A 144 9.32 29.47 4.36
C GLY A 144 8.23 30.49 4.74
N ARG A 145 7.93 31.45 3.85
CA ARG A 145 6.83 32.40 4.05
C ARG A 145 5.48 31.70 4.10
N HIS A 146 5.21 30.78 3.17
CA HIS A 146 3.95 30.05 3.11
C HIS A 146 3.71 29.20 4.38
N GLU A 147 4.74 28.48 4.86
CA GLU A 147 4.66 27.75 6.13
C GLU A 147 4.41 28.66 7.31
N GLN A 148 5.09 29.82 7.38
CA GLN A 148 4.95 30.74 8.50
C GLN A 148 3.57 31.42 8.53
N GLU A 149 3.05 31.84 7.37
CA GLU A 149 1.74 32.47 7.24
C GLU A 149 0.60 31.50 7.54
N ARG A 150 0.76 30.22 7.18
CA ARG A 150 -0.28 29.18 7.31
C ARG A 150 -0.04 28.21 8.46
N ALA A 151 0.86 28.52 9.39
CA ALA A 151 1.25 27.65 10.50
C ALA A 151 0.08 27.18 11.40
N ARG A 152 -1.05 27.90 11.40
CA ARG A 152 -2.26 27.55 12.17
C ARG A 152 -3.36 26.91 11.34
N GLU A 153 -3.15 26.76 10.04
CA GLU A 153 -4.10 26.11 9.14
C GLU A 153 -3.80 24.61 9.06
N PRO A 154 -4.78 23.73 9.31
CA PRO A 154 -4.58 22.29 9.12
C PRO A 154 -4.17 21.98 7.68
N LEU A 155 -3.12 21.18 7.52
CA LEU A 155 -2.69 20.71 6.21
C LEU A 155 -3.83 19.96 5.51
N SER A 156 -3.97 20.20 4.20
CA SER A 156 -4.84 19.40 3.37
C SER A 156 -4.40 17.93 3.39
N GLY A 157 -5.35 17.01 3.24
CA GLY A 157 -5.06 15.57 3.26
C GLY A 157 -4.50 15.11 1.92
N GLY A 158 -3.37 14.41 1.95
CA GLY A 158 -2.79 13.75 0.79
C GLY A 158 -3.55 12.47 0.38
N PRO A 159 -3.21 11.88 -0.77
CA PRO A 159 -3.93 10.73 -1.34
C PRO A 159 -3.96 9.49 -0.43
N PHE A 160 -3.01 9.36 0.50
CA PHE A 160 -2.92 8.21 1.41
C PHE A 160 -3.57 8.45 2.78
N ARG A 161 -4.18 9.61 3.02
CA ARG A 161 -4.86 9.90 4.30
C ARG A 161 -5.89 8.81 4.67
N ASN A 162 -6.70 8.38 3.70
CA ASN A 162 -7.71 7.35 3.92
C ASN A 162 -7.07 5.99 4.24
N PHE A 163 -6.00 5.63 3.51
CA PHE A 163 -5.25 4.42 3.78
C PHE A 163 -4.64 4.42 5.19
N LEU A 164 -4.06 5.55 5.63
CA LEU A 164 -3.52 5.67 6.98
C LEU A 164 -4.62 5.50 8.04
N SER A 165 -5.81 6.06 7.80
CA SER A 165 -6.96 5.89 8.69
C SER A 165 -7.44 4.44 8.76
N ALA A 166 -7.53 3.75 7.61
CA ALA A 166 -7.88 2.33 7.54
C ALA A 166 -6.84 1.45 8.24
N LEU A 167 -5.55 1.75 8.04
CA LEU A 167 -4.44 1.05 8.70
C LEU A 167 -4.47 1.23 10.21
N HIS A 168 -4.81 2.43 10.69
CA HIS A 168 -4.96 2.70 12.12
C HIS A 168 -6.14 1.92 12.73
N ALA A 169 -7.29 1.91 12.05
CA ALA A 169 -8.44 1.10 12.47
C ALA A 169 -8.10 -0.39 12.53
N LEU A 170 -7.32 -0.88 11.54
CA LEU A 170 -6.81 -2.25 11.53
C LEU A 170 -5.84 -2.52 12.69
N GLN A 171 -4.94 -1.59 13.00
CA GLN A 171 -4.01 -1.71 14.13
C GLN A 171 -4.74 -1.80 15.47
N ALA A 172 -5.83 -1.05 15.65
CA ALA A 172 -6.63 -1.06 16.87
C ALA A 172 -7.28 -2.43 17.17
N ALA A 173 -7.36 -3.32 16.17
CA ALA A 173 -7.84 -4.68 16.36
C ALA A 173 -6.80 -5.66 16.94
N PHE A 174 -5.56 -5.21 17.15
CA PHE A 174 -4.47 -6.02 17.68
C PHE A 174 -3.91 -5.44 18.98
N PRO A 175 -3.19 -6.24 19.80
CA PRO A 175 -2.51 -5.74 20.98
C PRO A 175 -1.52 -4.61 20.64
N ALA A 176 -1.49 -3.58 21.48
CA ALA A 176 -0.52 -2.50 21.38
C ALA A 176 0.91 -2.99 21.74
N GLY A 177 1.92 -2.21 21.34
CA GLY A 177 3.31 -2.47 21.68
C GLY A 177 4.00 -3.49 20.77
N GLU A 178 4.95 -4.24 21.33
CA GLU A 178 5.85 -5.10 20.55
C GLU A 178 5.17 -6.31 19.91
N ALA A 179 4.05 -6.75 20.48
CA ALA A 179 3.24 -7.86 19.96
C ALA A 179 2.37 -7.46 18.76
N SER A 180 2.30 -6.16 18.40
CA SER A 180 1.49 -5.72 17.28
C SER A 180 2.05 -6.27 15.95
N PRO A 181 1.21 -6.89 15.09
CA PRO A 181 1.67 -7.42 13.80
C PRO A 181 1.91 -6.32 12.76
N ILE A 182 1.55 -5.06 13.06
CA ILE A 182 1.71 -3.91 12.16
C ILE A 182 2.53 -2.83 12.87
N ARG A 183 3.66 -2.44 12.27
CA ARG A 183 4.47 -1.31 12.70
C ARG A 183 4.39 -0.18 11.67
N THR A 184 3.98 1.00 12.12
CA THR A 184 3.99 2.22 11.33
C THR A 184 5.14 3.14 11.76
N ALA A 185 5.73 3.85 10.82
CA ALA A 185 6.69 4.92 11.05
C ALA A 185 6.30 6.13 10.19
N LEU A 186 6.51 7.33 10.71
CA LEU A 186 6.34 8.59 9.97
C LEU A 186 7.71 9.21 9.77
N VAL A 187 8.04 9.54 8.53
CA VAL A 187 9.25 10.26 8.13
C VAL A 187 8.78 11.62 7.63
N THR A 188 9.28 12.70 8.19
CA THR A 188 8.92 14.07 7.82
C THR A 188 10.12 14.98 8.04
N ALA A 189 10.20 16.05 7.26
CA ALA A 189 11.26 17.05 7.31
C ALA A 189 10.81 18.40 7.90
N ARG A 190 9.58 18.47 8.44
CA ARG A 190 9.02 19.64 9.14
C ARG A 190 9.51 19.76 10.59
#